data_AF-A0A410WXX0-F1
#
_entry.id   AF-A0A410WXX0-F1
#
_cell.length_a   1.000
_cell.length_b   1.000
_cell.length_c   1.000
_cell.angle_alpha   90.00
_cell.angle_beta   90.00
_cell.angle_gamma   90.00
#
_symmetry.space_group_name_H-M   'P 1'
#
loop_
_entity.id
_entity.type
_entity.pdbx_description
1 polymer ?
#
loop_
_entity_poly.entity_id
_entity_poly.type
_entity_poly.pdbx_seq_one_letter_code
_entity_poly.pdbx_strand_id
1 'polypeptide(L)'
;MIYELKKSEYHRLKPILLSGFQFPEIYAVVNLVNSGWIVADDPVNPTSAFVWAEGLKGFFLIGCENNISFLEDLNHFIDHELNERLQRDVNGVEVAGMHQGWDDVIKQSYHCRNVKQSIQLIYKWDDHQAVEAI
;
A
#
# COMPACT_ATOMS: atom_id res chain seq x y z
N MET A 1 -0.83 11.48 -14.26
CA MET A 1 0.38 11.88 -13.52
C MET A 1 0.22 11.40 -12.09
N ILE A 2 1.29 11.01 -11.40
CA ILE A 2 1.25 10.74 -9.96
C ILE A 2 1.76 11.93 -9.14
N TYR A 3 1.23 12.09 -7.94
CA TYR A 3 1.51 13.21 -7.05
C TYR A 3 1.93 12.69 -5.69
N GLU A 4 3.08 13.14 -5.20
CA GLU A 4 3.44 12.94 -3.80
C GLU A 4 2.59 13.82 -2.89
N LEU A 5 1.91 13.20 -1.94
CA LEU A 5 1.11 13.91 -0.96
C LEU A 5 2.01 14.46 0.16
N LYS A 6 1.72 15.68 0.61
CA LYS A 6 2.28 16.19 1.86
C LYS A 6 1.62 15.47 3.03
N LYS A 7 2.33 15.36 4.16
CA LYS A 7 1.78 14.75 5.39
C LYS A 7 0.45 15.37 5.83
N SER A 8 0.29 16.69 5.63
CA SER A 8 -0.96 17.40 5.91
C SER A 8 -2.14 16.94 5.05
N GLU A 9 -1.90 16.22 3.96
CA GLU A 9 -2.88 15.81 2.95
C GLU A 9 -3.24 14.32 3.05
N TYR A 10 -2.54 13.53 3.87
CA TYR A 10 -2.79 12.08 3.99
C TYR A 10 -4.23 11.74 4.38
N HIS A 11 -4.89 12.63 5.13
CA HIS A 11 -6.30 12.49 5.49
C HIS A 11 -7.24 12.36 4.26
N ARG A 12 -6.80 12.81 3.07
CA ARG A 12 -7.56 12.68 1.81
C ARG A 12 -7.68 11.24 1.32
N LEU A 13 -6.87 10.31 1.83
CA LEU A 13 -6.98 8.89 1.47
C LEU A 13 -8.11 8.18 2.23
N LYS A 14 -8.65 8.76 3.30
CA LYS A 14 -9.70 8.12 4.13
C LYS A 14 -10.89 7.56 3.32
N PRO A 15 -11.40 8.21 2.26
CA PRO A 15 -12.53 7.69 1.48
C PRO A 15 -12.22 6.40 0.70
N ILE A 16 -10.95 6.14 0.39
CA ILE A 16 -10.52 4.96 -0.38
C ILE A 16 -9.88 3.88 0.49
N LEU A 17 -9.89 4.03 1.82
CA LEU A 17 -9.48 2.98 2.75
C LEU A 17 -10.64 2.01 3.00
N LEU A 18 -10.39 0.71 2.81
CA LEU A 18 -11.37 -0.31 3.15
C LEU A 18 -11.45 -0.49 4.65
N SER A 19 -12.66 -0.55 5.20
CA SER A 19 -12.88 -0.88 6.60
C SER A 19 -12.36 -2.28 6.93
N GLY A 20 -11.73 -2.42 8.09
CA GLY A 20 -11.07 -3.66 8.52
C GLY A 20 -9.55 -3.52 8.58
N PHE A 21 -8.94 -4.17 9.56
CA PHE A 21 -7.49 -4.09 9.82
C PHE A 21 -6.68 -5.04 8.91
N GLN A 22 -7.04 -5.18 7.64
CA GLN A 22 -6.32 -6.10 6.75
C GLN A 22 -4.85 -5.68 6.60
N PHE A 23 -4.58 -4.37 6.61
CA PHE A 23 -3.24 -3.79 6.57
C PHE A 23 -3.14 -2.60 7.54
N PRO A 24 -2.90 -2.84 8.84
CA PRO A 24 -2.79 -1.78 9.85
C PRO A 24 -1.67 -0.77 9.54
N GLU A 25 -0.70 -1.15 8.72
CA GLU A 25 0.41 -0.30 8.30
C GLU A 25 -0.04 0.86 7.42
N ILE A 26 -1.02 0.64 6.54
CA ILE A 26 -1.62 1.69 5.71
C ILE A 26 -2.26 2.73 6.63
N TYR A 27 -3.04 2.27 7.60
CA TYR A 27 -3.66 3.15 8.60
C TYR A 27 -2.63 3.89 9.44
N ALA A 28 -1.56 3.22 9.86
CA ALA A 28 -0.51 3.83 10.65
C ALA A 28 0.21 4.95 9.89
N VAL A 29 0.48 4.76 8.59
CA VAL A 29 1.08 5.81 7.74
C VAL A 29 0.09 6.96 7.53
N VAL A 30 -1.16 6.68 7.15
CA VAL A 30 -2.19 7.70 6.88
C VAL A 30 -2.48 8.55 8.12
N ASN A 31 -2.44 7.96 9.32
CA ASN A 31 -2.64 8.66 10.59
C ASN A 31 -1.33 9.21 11.20
N LEU A 32 -0.22 9.18 10.45
CA LEU A 32 1.08 9.70 10.88
C LEU A 32 1.65 9.03 12.15
N VAL A 33 1.16 7.85 12.49
CA VAL A 33 1.67 7.01 13.59
C VAL A 33 2.98 6.36 13.19
N ASN A 34 3.08 5.90 11.95
CA ASN A 34 4.30 5.34 11.37
C ASN A 34 4.82 6.23 10.24
N SER A 35 6.14 6.24 10.08
CA SER A 35 6.81 6.87 8.95
C SER A 35 6.49 6.17 7.63
N GLY A 36 6.38 6.97 6.59
CA GLY A 36 6.04 6.52 5.25
C GLY A 36 5.89 7.71 4.31
N TRP A 37 5.65 7.41 3.04
CA TRP A 37 5.28 8.39 2.03
C TRP A 37 4.21 7.83 1.11
N ILE A 38 3.47 8.74 0.46
CA ILE A 38 2.31 8.39 -0.35
C ILE A 38 2.41 9.11 -1.69
N VAL A 39 2.27 8.36 -2.77
CA VAL A 39 1.98 8.92 -4.10
C VAL A 39 0.57 8.51 -4.53
N ALA A 40 -0.17 9.43 -5.13
CA ALA A 40 -1.57 9.24 -5.51
C ALA A 40 -1.83 9.76 -6.94
N ASP A 41 -2.94 9.35 -7.53
CA ASP A 41 -3.39 9.78 -8.86
C ASP A 41 -3.89 11.24 -8.91
N ASP A 42 -4.48 11.72 -7.81
CA ASP A 42 -4.96 13.10 -7.66
C ASP A 42 -4.60 13.62 -6.25
N PRO A 43 -4.05 14.84 -6.13
CA PRO A 43 -3.65 15.35 -4.82
C PRO A 43 -4.83 15.77 -3.94
N VAL A 44 -5.99 16.09 -4.52
CA VAL A 44 -7.17 16.62 -3.85
C VAL A 44 -8.20 15.51 -3.57
N ASN A 45 -8.53 14.71 -4.58
CA ASN A 45 -9.52 13.63 -4.51
C ASN A 45 -8.93 12.30 -5.02
N PRO A 46 -8.00 11.68 -4.28
CA PRO A 46 -7.35 10.43 -4.66
C PRO A 46 -8.36 9.32 -4.92
N THR A 47 -8.20 8.61 -6.04
CA THR A 47 -8.93 7.37 -6.32
C THR A 47 -8.04 6.14 -6.19
N SER A 48 -6.73 6.29 -6.39
CA SER A 48 -5.73 5.23 -6.27
C SER A 48 -4.45 5.77 -5.65
N ALA A 49 -3.79 4.99 -4.81
CA ALA A 49 -2.53 5.42 -4.21
C ALA A 49 -1.56 4.27 -3.95
N PHE A 50 -0.29 4.62 -3.90
CA PHE A 50 0.84 3.75 -3.57
C PHE A 50 1.48 4.27 -2.28
N VAL A 51 1.45 3.44 -1.24
CA VAL A 51 1.85 3.80 0.11
C VAL A 51 3.12 3.06 0.48
N TRP A 52 4.18 3.79 0.79
CA TRP A 52 5.38 3.24 1.40
C TRP A 52 5.23 3.20 2.92
N ALA A 53 5.35 2.03 3.52
CA ALA A 53 5.43 1.87 4.97
C ALA A 53 6.88 1.58 5.38
N GLU A 54 7.55 2.54 6.02
CA GLU A 54 8.96 2.41 6.38
C GLU A 54 9.20 1.27 7.38
N GLY A 55 8.27 1.05 8.31
CA GLY A 55 8.39 0.03 9.35
C GLY A 55 8.51 -1.40 8.81
N LEU A 56 7.72 -1.74 7.78
CA LEU A 56 7.81 -3.04 7.09
C LEU A 56 8.79 -3.03 5.93
N LYS A 57 9.22 -1.84 5.49
CA LYS A 57 9.96 -1.66 4.22
C LYS A 57 9.20 -2.27 3.04
N GLY A 58 7.87 -2.10 3.05
CA GLY A 58 6.95 -2.65 2.05
C GLY A 58 6.00 -1.58 1.51
N PHE A 59 5.42 -1.89 0.37
CA PHE A 59 4.49 -1.03 -0.34
C PHE A 59 3.07 -1.59 -0.34
N PHE A 60 2.10 -0.69 -0.38
CA PHE A 60 0.69 -1.02 -0.48
C PHE A 60 0.01 -0.26 -1.62
N LEU A 61 -0.79 -0.97 -2.41
CA LEU A 61 -1.70 -0.41 -3.41
C LEU A 61 -3.11 -0.32 -2.82
N ILE A 62 -3.71 0.86 -2.90
CA ILE A 62 -5.02 1.16 -2.32
C ILE A 62 -5.93 1.89 -3.31
N GLY A 63 -7.24 1.81 -3.09
CA GLY A 63 -8.23 2.43 -3.96
C GLY A 63 -8.48 1.62 -5.24
N CYS A 64 -8.87 2.32 -6.30
CA CYS A 64 -9.31 1.73 -7.57
C CYS A 64 -8.16 1.03 -8.31
N GLU A 65 -8.27 -0.28 -8.49
CA GLU A 65 -7.30 -1.10 -9.22
C GLU A 65 -7.35 -0.88 -10.75
N ASN A 66 -8.46 -0.33 -11.27
CA ASN A 66 -8.68 -0.12 -12.70
C ASN A 66 -8.30 1.29 -13.19
N ASN A 67 -7.56 2.06 -12.38
CA ASN A 67 -7.09 3.39 -12.77
C ASN A 67 -5.85 3.30 -13.69
N ILE A 68 -6.09 3.09 -14.98
CA ILE A 68 -5.04 2.84 -15.98
C ILE A 68 -3.98 3.96 -16.00
N SER A 69 -4.40 5.23 -15.95
CA SER A 69 -3.50 6.39 -15.94
C SER A 69 -2.53 6.33 -14.75
N PHE A 70 -3.05 6.07 -13.56
CA PHE A 70 -2.23 5.89 -12.36
C PHE A 70 -1.24 4.72 -12.50
N LEU A 71 -1.67 3.59 -13.06
CA LEU A 71 -0.81 2.41 -13.22
C LEU A 71 0.34 2.65 -14.21
N GLU A 72 0.09 3.35 -15.31
CA GLU A 72 1.11 3.69 -16.30
C GLU A 72 2.19 4.60 -15.68
N ASP A 73 1.77 5.65 -14.97
CA ASP A 73 2.70 6.55 -14.28
C ASP A 73 3.43 5.87 -13.11
N LEU A 74 2.74 5.01 -12.36
CA LEU A 74 3.35 4.25 -11.27
C LEU A 74 4.41 3.29 -11.81
N ASN A 75 4.18 2.65 -12.95
CA ASN A 75 5.19 1.80 -13.58
C ASN A 75 6.44 2.61 -13.96
N HIS A 76 6.26 3.78 -14.56
CA HIS A 76 7.37 4.70 -14.85
C HIS A 76 8.15 5.06 -13.59
N PHE A 77 7.45 5.46 -12.53
CA PHE A 77 8.06 5.81 -11.25
C PHE A 77 8.83 4.65 -10.62
N ILE A 78 8.29 3.44 -10.66
CA ILE A 78 8.97 2.23 -10.14
C ILE A 78 10.25 1.94 -10.91
N ASP A 79 10.20 2.03 -12.25
CA ASP A 79 11.33 1.65 -13.10
C ASP A 79 12.45 2.71 -13.11
N HIS A 80 12.11 3.98 -12.86
CA HIS A 80 13.06 5.09 -13.04
C HIS A 80 13.40 5.89 -11.79
N GLU A 81 12.51 5.99 -10.80
CA GLU A 81 12.67 6.92 -9.67
C GLU A 81 12.75 6.20 -8.32
N LEU A 82 12.08 5.06 -8.17
CA LEU A 82 11.90 4.40 -6.89
C LEU A 82 13.23 3.97 -6.25
N ASN A 83 14.16 3.42 -7.04
CA ASN A 83 15.43 2.94 -6.53
C ASN A 83 16.28 4.08 -5.93
N GLU A 84 16.36 5.21 -6.64
CA GLU A 84 17.06 6.40 -6.15
C GLU A 84 16.42 6.94 -4.86
N ARG A 85 15.08 6.96 -4.83
CA ARG A 85 14.31 7.44 -3.69
C ARG A 85 14.51 6.58 -2.43
N LEU A 86 14.68 5.27 -2.57
CA LEU A 86 14.93 4.39 -1.42
C LEU A 86 16.34 4.55 -0.84
N GLN A 87 17.24 5.29 -1.51
CA GLN A 87 18.62 5.60 -1.07
C GLN A 87 19.39 4.36 -0.60
N ARG A 88 19.10 3.20 -1.20
CA ARG A 88 19.63 1.90 -0.80
C ARG A 88 19.84 1.05 -2.05
N ASP A 89 20.82 0.16 -1.99
CA ASP A 89 21.05 -0.88 -2.99
C ASP A 89 20.00 -2.01 -2.79
N VAL A 90 18.72 -1.68 -3.00
CA VAL A 90 17.62 -2.59 -2.75
C VAL A 90 17.43 -3.49 -3.98
N ASN A 91 17.69 -4.78 -3.81
CA ASN A 91 17.51 -5.76 -4.88
C ASN A 91 16.05 -6.20 -5.10
N GLY A 92 15.12 -5.64 -4.32
CA GLY A 92 13.69 -5.95 -4.42
C GLY A 92 12.88 -5.35 -3.27
N VAL A 93 11.59 -5.16 -3.51
CA VAL A 93 10.63 -4.63 -2.54
C VAL A 93 9.39 -5.50 -2.54
N GLU A 94 8.66 -5.53 -1.43
CA GLU A 94 7.36 -6.17 -1.33
C GLU A 94 6.25 -5.18 -1.69
N VAL A 95 5.24 -5.65 -2.43
CA VAL A 95 4.04 -4.89 -2.77
C VAL A 95 2.83 -5.75 -2.45
N ALA A 96 1.87 -5.20 -1.70
CA ALA A 96 0.59 -5.83 -1.41
C ALA A 96 -0.58 -4.95 -1.87
N GLY A 97 -1.66 -5.56 -2.34
CA GLY A 97 -2.90 -4.88 -2.67
C GLY A 97 -3.87 -4.89 -1.48
N MET A 98 -4.58 -3.79 -1.25
CA MET A 98 -5.52 -3.68 -0.12
C MET A 98 -6.72 -4.63 -0.23
N HIS A 99 -7.04 -5.10 -1.43
CA HIS A 99 -8.10 -6.06 -1.70
C HIS A 99 -7.79 -6.94 -2.91
N GLN A 100 -8.53 -8.04 -3.05
CA GLN A 100 -8.36 -9.04 -4.11
C GLN A 100 -8.37 -8.50 -5.55
N GLY A 101 -9.07 -7.38 -5.81
CA GLY A 101 -9.03 -6.72 -7.13
C GLY A 101 -7.61 -6.36 -7.59
N TRP A 102 -6.71 -6.07 -6.66
CA TRP A 102 -5.31 -5.76 -6.96
C TRP A 102 -4.48 -6.99 -7.37
N ASP A 103 -4.93 -8.22 -7.07
CA ASP A 103 -4.13 -9.42 -7.31
C ASP A 103 -3.79 -9.59 -8.80
N ASP A 104 -4.79 -9.44 -9.67
CA ASP A 104 -4.60 -9.58 -11.11
C ASP A 104 -3.86 -8.37 -11.70
N VAL A 105 -4.09 -7.17 -11.17
CA VAL A 105 -3.37 -5.95 -11.58
C VAL A 105 -1.90 -6.04 -11.24
N ILE A 106 -1.54 -6.55 -10.06
CA ILE A 106 -0.15 -6.77 -9.66
C ILE A 106 0.48 -7.86 -10.54
N LYS A 107 -0.22 -8.98 -10.77
CA LYS A 107 0.30 -10.03 -11.66
C LYS A 107 0.57 -9.50 -13.07
N GLN A 108 -0.33 -8.67 -13.62
CA GLN A 108 -0.20 -8.11 -14.97
C GLN A 108 0.86 -7.00 -15.04
N SER A 109 0.77 -5.98 -14.17
CA SER A 109 1.67 -4.82 -14.16
C SER A 109 3.12 -5.22 -13.93
N TYR A 110 3.36 -6.32 -13.22
CA TYR A 110 4.69 -6.80 -12.91
C TYR A 110 5.04 -8.12 -13.63
N HIS A 111 4.25 -8.55 -14.62
CA HIS A 111 4.48 -9.82 -15.34
C HIS A 111 5.87 -9.89 -16.03
N CYS A 112 6.38 -8.74 -16.48
CA CYS A 112 7.70 -8.64 -17.10
C CYS A 112 8.84 -8.50 -16.08
N ARG A 113 8.52 -8.40 -14.78
CA ARG A 113 9.48 -8.32 -13.67
C ARG A 113 9.61 -9.70 -13.02
N ASN A 114 10.76 -10.00 -12.41
CA ASN A 114 10.99 -11.28 -11.71
C ASN A 114 10.26 -11.31 -10.35
N VAL A 115 8.93 -11.37 -10.39
CA VAL A 115 8.07 -11.34 -9.20
C VAL A 115 7.96 -12.71 -8.56
N LYS A 116 8.03 -12.74 -7.23
CA LYS A 116 7.64 -13.90 -6.42
C LYS A 116 6.36 -13.56 -5.67
N GLN A 117 5.41 -14.49 -5.66
CA GLN A 117 4.16 -14.34 -4.91
C GLN A 117 4.27 -15.03 -3.55
N SER A 118 3.76 -14.38 -2.51
CA SER A 118 3.61 -14.91 -1.14
C SER A 118 2.16 -14.77 -0.67
N ILE A 119 1.82 -15.44 0.44
CA ILE A 119 0.52 -15.30 1.13
C ILE A 119 0.82 -15.02 2.61
N GLN A 120 0.19 -14.00 3.16
CA GLN A 120 0.22 -13.71 4.59
C GLN A 120 -1.08 -14.20 5.25
N LEU A 121 -0.94 -14.98 6.32
CA LEU A 121 -2.08 -15.50 7.09
C LEU A 121 -2.14 -14.80 8.44
N ILE A 122 -3.33 -14.34 8.82
CA ILE A 122 -3.59 -13.78 10.15
C ILE A 122 -4.39 -14.81 10.94
N TYR A 123 -3.86 -15.22 12.08
CA TYR A 123 -4.58 -16.07 13.02
C TYR A 123 -5.15 -15.20 14.13
N LYS A 124 -6.47 -15.31 14.36
CA LYS A 124 -7.16 -14.66 15.46
C LYS A 124 -7.57 -15.74 16.46
N TRP A 125 -7.14 -15.59 17.72
CA TRP A 125 -7.64 -16.43 18.80
C TRP A 125 -9.11 -16.08 19.07
N ASP A 126 -9.97 -17.07 19.27
CA ASP A 126 -11.34 -16.82 19.73
C ASP A 126 -11.28 -16.29 21.17
N ASP A 127 -11.90 -15.15 21.45
CA ASP A 127 -12.03 -14.62 22.81
C ASP A 127 -12.90 -15.57 23.65
N HIS A 128 -12.33 -16.66 24.14
CA HIS A 128 -12.90 -17.42 25.23
C HIS A 128 -12.80 -16.53 26.48
N GLN A 129 -13.95 -15.96 26.85
CA GLN A 129 -14.15 -15.16 28.05
C GLN A 129 -13.34 -15.73 29.22
N ALA A 130 -12.61 -14.85 29.88
CA ALA A 130 -12.07 -15.10 31.21
C ALA A 130 -13.19 -15.68 32.07
N VAL A 131 -13.09 -16.97 32.39
CA VAL A 131 -13.92 -17.59 33.42
C VAL A 131 -13.50 -16.90 34.71
N GLU A 132 -14.33 -15.99 35.21
CA GLU A 132 -14.22 -15.48 36.57
C GLU A 132 -14.28 -16.69 37.51
N ALA A 133 -13.15 -16.98 38.15
CA ALA A 133 -13.10 -17.94 39.25
C ALA A 133 -13.77 -17.28 40.47
N ILE A 134 -14.90 -17.85 40.88
CA ILE A 134 -15.55 -17.61 42.18
C ILE A 134 -14.71 -18.25 43.28
#